data_AF-A0AAV2PZB2-F1
#
_entry.id   AF-A0AAV2PZB2-F1
#
_cell.length_a   1.000
_cell.length_b   1.000
_cell.length_c   1.000
_cell.angle_alpha   90.00
_cell.angle_beta   90.00
_cell.angle_gamma   90.00
#
_symmetry.space_group_name_H-M   'P 1'
#
loop_
_entity.id
_entity.type
_entity.pdbx_description
1 polymer ?
#
loop_
_entity_poly.entity_id
_entity_poly.type
_entity_poly.pdbx_seq_one_letter_code
_entity_poly.pdbx_strand_id
1 'polypeptide(L)'
;ARSYDWRAGILNSRGFGEYNETSQFCVHYCYNVSYAAKEDADVRYYGIYDAMDWDICSNSTNSINPKHLESKLVLIPGQANCSIYDRTMVVQAYKGAGILFVWPNPVLNETEEINATIGIIHNSTRIKLLEKDSVEVGLYAPEDFNTIASYYSLVVIWLLAMFCVTSGSFWSGRVRNKL
;
A
#
# COMPACT_ATOMS: atom_id res chain seq x y z
N ALA A 1 16.18 -10.42 -14.33
CA ALA A 1 14.77 -10.13 -13.98
C ALA A 1 14.77 -9.04 -12.91
N ARG A 2 14.03 -7.94 -13.11
CA ARG A 2 13.80 -6.98 -12.01
C ARG A 2 12.81 -7.64 -11.05
N SER A 3 13.19 -7.74 -9.77
CA SER A 3 12.27 -8.20 -8.73
C SER A 3 11.42 -7.01 -8.30
N TYR A 4 10.10 -7.16 -8.36
CA TYR A 4 9.19 -6.16 -7.85
C TYR A 4 9.12 -6.25 -6.33
N ASP A 5 9.59 -5.20 -5.66
CA ASP A 5 9.58 -5.09 -4.20
C ASP A 5 8.23 -4.53 -3.73
N TRP A 6 7.47 -5.37 -3.02
CA TRP A 6 6.19 -4.96 -2.44
C TRP A 6 6.42 -4.41 -1.05
N ARG A 7 5.98 -3.17 -0.83
CA ARG A 7 6.06 -2.50 0.47
C ARG A 7 4.69 -2.22 1.03
N ALA A 8 4.59 -2.25 2.36
CA ALA A 8 3.40 -1.77 3.03
C ALA A 8 3.37 -0.24 3.00
N GLY A 9 2.18 0.31 2.83
CA GLY A 9 1.88 1.72 2.92
C GLY A 9 0.48 1.93 3.46
N ILE A 10 0.12 3.21 3.54
CA ILE A 10 -1.19 3.68 3.98
C ILE A 10 -1.89 4.29 2.76
N LEU A 11 -3.14 3.89 2.55
CA LEU A 11 -4.06 4.54 1.63
C LEU A 11 -4.97 5.45 2.44
N ASN A 12 -4.74 6.75 2.36
CA ASN A 12 -5.60 7.76 2.98
C ASN A 12 -6.81 7.97 2.07
N SER A 13 -8.00 7.85 2.62
CA SER A 13 -9.23 8.22 1.94
C SER A 13 -9.82 9.47 2.56
N ARG A 14 -10.37 10.35 1.72
CA ARG A 14 -11.10 11.56 2.15
C ARG A 14 -12.37 11.72 1.34
N GLY A 15 -13.41 12.25 1.98
CA GLY A 15 -14.66 12.60 1.29
C GLY A 15 -14.46 13.81 0.37
N PHE A 16 -15.20 13.85 -0.74
CA PHE A 16 -15.21 14.99 -1.64
C PHE A 16 -16.05 16.12 -1.03
N GLY A 17 -15.39 17.17 -0.52
CA GLY A 17 -16.04 18.32 0.10
C GLY A 17 -16.19 18.20 1.63
N GLU A 18 -15.52 19.13 2.33
CA GLU A 18 -15.74 19.67 3.69
C GLU A 18 -15.98 18.76 4.91
N TYR A 19 -16.08 17.44 4.77
CA TYR A 19 -16.07 16.53 5.93
C TYR A 19 -14.70 15.89 6.11
N ASN A 20 -13.98 16.34 7.15
CA ASN A 20 -12.65 15.92 7.60
C ASN A 20 -12.53 14.46 8.04
N GLU A 21 -13.44 13.56 7.64
CA GLU A 21 -13.32 12.14 7.96
C GLU A 21 -12.34 11.46 7.02
N THR A 22 -11.06 11.60 7.37
CA THR A 22 -9.98 10.84 6.77
C THR A 22 -9.98 9.42 7.33
N SER A 23 -10.07 8.41 6.47
CA SER A 23 -9.92 7.01 6.86
C SER A 23 -8.61 6.47 6.31
N GLN A 24 -7.89 5.69 7.11
CA GLN A 24 -6.62 5.11 6.73
C GLN A 24 -6.78 3.62 6.51
N PHE A 25 -6.24 3.12 5.40
CA PHE A 25 -6.28 1.70 5.07
C PHE A 25 -4.89 1.17 4.75
N CYS A 26 -4.65 -0.10 5.01
CA CYS A 26 -3.41 -0.74 4.58
C CYS A 26 -3.45 -1.01 3.07
N VAL A 27 -2.33 -0.72 2.41
CA VAL A 27 -2.10 -1.03 0.99
C VAL A 27 -0.70 -1.60 0.82
N HIS A 28 -0.57 -2.62 -0.04
CA HIS A 28 0.74 -3.08 -0.48
C HIS A 28 1.00 -2.49 -1.86
N TYR A 29 2.01 -1.63 -1.98
CA TYR A 29 2.32 -0.97 -3.24
C TYR A 29 3.66 -1.44 -3.78
N CYS A 30 3.82 -1.35 -5.09
CA CYS A 30 5.07 -1.72 -5.74
C CYS A 30 6.04 -0.53 -5.71
N TYR A 31 7.05 -0.59 -4.83
CA TYR A 31 7.95 0.53 -4.56
C TYR A 31 8.76 0.98 -5.79
N ASN A 32 9.03 0.06 -6.72
CA ASN A 32 9.87 0.33 -7.88
C ASN A 32 9.17 1.15 -8.98
N VAL A 33 7.84 1.19 -8.99
CA VAL A 33 7.04 1.80 -10.08
C VAL A 33 6.03 2.82 -9.56
N SER A 34 5.57 2.68 -8.31
CA SER A 34 4.59 3.56 -7.71
C SER A 34 5.28 4.68 -6.92
N TYR A 35 4.78 5.90 -7.09
CA TYR A 35 5.13 7.01 -6.22
C TYR A 35 4.21 7.02 -5.00
N ALA A 36 4.79 6.89 -3.81
CA ALA A 36 4.10 7.10 -2.53
C ALA A 36 4.70 8.33 -1.86
N ALA A 37 3.84 9.24 -1.38
CA ALA A 37 4.30 10.42 -0.66
C ALA A 37 4.90 10.00 0.70
N LYS A 38 6.01 10.63 1.07
CA LYS A 38 6.69 10.38 2.35
C LYS A 38 6.04 11.11 3.51
N GLU A 39 5.38 12.22 3.22
CA GLU A 39 4.65 13.07 4.16
C GLU A 39 3.19 13.18 3.71
N ASP A 40 2.26 13.29 4.66
CA ASP A 40 0.82 13.37 4.36
C ASP A 40 0.47 14.65 3.57
N ALA A 41 1.21 15.73 3.79
CA ALA A 41 1.03 17.00 3.09
C ALA A 41 1.31 16.92 1.58
N ASP A 42 2.17 15.99 1.16
CA ASP A 42 2.58 15.80 -0.24
C ASP A 42 1.72 14.75 -0.98
N VAL A 43 0.72 14.19 -0.29
CA VAL A 43 -0.13 13.14 -0.84
C VAL A 43 -0.97 13.68 -1.99
N ARG A 44 -0.81 13.07 -3.16
CA ARG A 44 -1.70 13.30 -4.30
C ARG A 44 -2.93 12.42 -4.18
N TYR A 45 -4.09 13.05 -4.22
CA TYR A 45 -5.39 12.40 -4.12
C TYR A 45 -5.98 12.20 -5.52
N TYR A 46 -6.48 11.00 -5.76
CA TYR A 46 -7.15 10.63 -7.00
C TYR A 46 -8.53 10.07 -6.67
N GLY A 47 -9.52 10.40 -7.51
CA GLY A 47 -10.83 9.75 -7.44
C GLY A 47 -10.71 8.26 -7.72
N ILE A 48 -11.62 7.47 -7.17
CA ILE A 48 -11.66 6.02 -7.42
C ILE A 48 -12.72 5.70 -8.47
N TYR A 49 -12.47 4.66 -9.27
CA TYR A 49 -13.47 4.03 -10.12
C TYR A 49 -13.51 2.52 -9.85
N ASP A 50 -14.69 2.00 -9.52
CA ASP A 50 -14.91 0.56 -9.33
C ASP A 50 -15.08 -0.13 -10.68
N ALA A 51 -14.10 -0.94 -11.07
CA ALA A 51 -14.11 -1.69 -12.33
C ALA A 51 -14.09 -3.20 -12.08
N MET A 52 -14.69 -3.66 -10.99
CA MET A 52 -14.68 -5.09 -10.62
C MET A 52 -15.46 -5.97 -11.60
N ASP A 53 -16.50 -5.43 -12.22
CA ASP A 53 -17.30 -6.12 -13.23
C ASP A 53 -16.68 -6.02 -14.62
N TRP A 54 -15.55 -5.31 -14.76
CA TRP A 54 -14.89 -5.13 -16.05
C TRP A 54 -13.90 -6.25 -16.32
N ASP A 55 -14.18 -7.04 -17.36
CA ASP A 55 -13.20 -7.96 -17.92
C ASP A 55 -12.21 -7.24 -18.84
N ILE A 56 -11.19 -6.64 -18.22
CA ILE A 56 -10.09 -5.91 -18.89
C ILE A 56 -9.33 -6.80 -19.88
N CYS A 57 -9.30 -8.10 -19.63
CA CYS A 57 -8.58 -9.07 -20.45
C CYS A 57 -9.36 -9.46 -21.71
N SER A 58 -10.66 -9.16 -21.76
CA SER A 58 -11.46 -9.43 -22.95
C SER A 58 -11.27 -8.33 -23.99
N ASN A 59 -11.12 -8.70 -25.26
CA ASN A 59 -11.09 -7.76 -26.40
C ASN A 59 -12.42 -7.01 -26.63
N SER A 60 -13.37 -7.11 -25.69
CA SER A 60 -14.64 -6.40 -25.72
C SER A 60 -14.41 -4.96 -25.24
N THR A 61 -14.14 -4.06 -26.19
CA THR A 61 -14.06 -2.61 -25.99
C THR A 61 -15.38 -1.93 -25.58
N ASN A 62 -16.45 -2.71 -25.31
CA ASN A 62 -17.81 -2.20 -25.21
C ASN A 62 -18.28 -1.90 -23.79
N SER A 63 -17.51 -2.17 -22.74
CA SER A 63 -18.04 -2.09 -21.37
C SER A 63 -17.80 -0.77 -20.64
N ILE A 64 -16.83 0.07 -21.04
CA ILE A 64 -16.48 1.29 -20.29
C ILE A 64 -16.23 2.51 -21.19
N ASN A 65 -16.77 3.65 -20.77
CA ASN A 65 -16.45 4.95 -21.35
C ASN A 65 -15.10 5.46 -20.82
N PRO A 66 -14.11 5.72 -21.70
CA PRO A 66 -12.77 6.21 -21.36
C PRO A 66 -12.76 7.40 -20.39
N LYS A 67 -13.76 8.28 -20.50
CA LYS A 67 -13.86 9.49 -19.68
C LYS A 67 -14.05 9.21 -18.19
N HIS A 68 -14.51 8.02 -17.81
CA HIS A 68 -14.68 7.65 -16.40
C HIS A 68 -13.38 7.24 -15.72
N LEU A 69 -12.35 6.89 -16.50
CA LEU A 69 -11.05 6.40 -16.01
C LEU A 69 -10.00 7.51 -15.91
N GLU A 70 -10.15 8.60 -16.66
CA GLU A 70 -9.16 9.68 -16.73
C GLU A 70 -8.84 10.28 -15.35
N SER A 71 -7.56 10.28 -14.97
CA SER A 71 -7.05 10.76 -13.68
C SER A 71 -7.61 10.07 -12.43
N LYS A 72 -8.16 8.85 -12.56
CA LYS A 72 -8.66 8.06 -11.43
C LYS A 72 -7.83 6.81 -11.17
N LEU A 73 -7.88 6.34 -9.92
CA LEU A 73 -7.38 5.03 -9.53
C LEU A 73 -8.47 3.98 -9.77
N VAL A 74 -8.11 2.93 -10.50
CA VAL A 74 -9.06 1.91 -10.95
C VAL A 74 -8.96 0.68 -10.07
N LEU A 75 -10.10 0.27 -9.49
CA LEU A 75 -10.19 -0.96 -8.69
C LEU A 75 -10.47 -2.14 -9.60
N ILE A 76 -9.59 -3.14 -9.58
CA ILE A 76 -9.64 -4.31 -10.48
C ILE A 76 -9.43 -5.58 -9.64
N PRO A 77 -10.05 -6.71 -9.99
CA PRO A 77 -9.75 -7.98 -9.32
C PRO A 77 -8.28 -8.37 -9.49
N GLY A 78 -7.63 -8.84 -8.43
CA GLY A 78 -6.27 -9.37 -8.50
C GLY A 78 -6.19 -10.61 -9.39
N GLN A 79 -7.19 -11.50 -9.30
CA GLN A 79 -7.29 -12.67 -10.17
C GLN A 79 -8.00 -12.33 -11.48
N ALA A 80 -7.35 -12.57 -12.62
CA ALA A 80 -7.98 -12.57 -13.94
C ALA A 80 -7.10 -13.35 -14.94
N ASN A 81 -7.57 -13.43 -16.19
CA ASN A 81 -7.04 -14.34 -17.20
C ASN A 81 -5.83 -13.79 -18.00
N CYS A 82 -5.48 -12.51 -17.81
CA CYS A 82 -4.32 -11.86 -18.43
C CYS A 82 -3.33 -11.35 -17.38
N SER A 83 -2.16 -10.90 -17.80
CA SER A 83 -1.10 -10.47 -16.88
C SER A 83 -1.41 -9.13 -16.20
N ILE A 84 -0.58 -8.76 -15.21
CA ILE A 84 -0.72 -7.47 -14.49
C ILE A 84 -0.35 -6.31 -15.41
N TYR A 85 0.71 -6.47 -16.19
CA TYR A 85 1.17 -5.49 -17.18
C TYR A 85 0.08 -5.20 -18.20
N ASP A 86 -0.55 -6.23 -18.79
CA ASP A 86 -1.61 -6.03 -19.78
C ASP A 86 -2.74 -5.17 -19.22
N ARG A 87 -3.19 -5.48 -17.99
CA ARG A 87 -4.24 -4.68 -17.33
C ARG A 87 -3.79 -3.26 -17.04
N THR A 88 -2.53 -3.09 -16.63
CA THR A 88 -1.95 -1.78 -16.33
C THR A 88 -1.81 -0.93 -17.58
N MET A 89 -1.40 -1.54 -18.69
CA MET A 89 -1.31 -0.89 -20.00
C MET A 89 -2.67 -0.44 -20.50
N VAL A 90 -3.73 -1.24 -20.32
CA VAL A 90 -5.09 -0.84 -20.71
C VAL A 90 -5.55 0.38 -19.90
N VAL A 91 -5.37 0.37 -18.58
CA VAL A 91 -5.75 1.52 -17.74
C VAL A 91 -4.93 2.76 -18.08
N GLN A 92 -3.63 2.60 -18.34
CA GLN A 92 -2.75 3.68 -18.75
C GLN A 92 -3.13 4.24 -20.13
N ALA A 93 -3.56 3.39 -21.06
CA ALA A 93 -4.07 3.81 -22.37
C ALA A 93 -5.31 4.72 -22.24
N TYR A 94 -6.13 4.50 -21.21
CA TYR A 94 -7.27 5.37 -20.87
C TYR A 94 -6.91 6.53 -19.93
N LYS A 95 -5.61 6.82 -19.74
CA LYS A 95 -5.09 7.87 -18.86
C LYS A 95 -5.54 7.73 -17.39
N GLY A 96 -5.71 6.50 -16.92
CA GLY A 96 -5.88 6.24 -15.49
C GLY A 96 -4.64 6.64 -14.70
N ALA A 97 -4.83 7.12 -13.47
CA ALA A 97 -3.72 7.48 -12.57
C ALA A 97 -2.97 6.25 -12.05
N GLY A 98 -3.64 5.09 -12.03
CA GLY A 98 -3.08 3.82 -11.59
C GLY A 98 -4.14 2.76 -11.31
N ILE A 99 -3.69 1.63 -10.78
CA ILE A 99 -4.51 0.46 -10.47
C ILE A 99 -4.36 0.07 -9.00
N LEU A 100 -5.50 -0.25 -8.39
CA LEU A 100 -5.58 -0.91 -7.10
C LEU A 100 -6.17 -2.30 -7.30
N PHE A 101 -5.34 -3.33 -7.15
CA PHE A 101 -5.77 -4.72 -7.17
C PHE A 101 -6.45 -5.08 -5.86
N VAL A 102 -7.63 -5.68 -5.93
CA VAL A 102 -8.25 -6.26 -4.74
C VAL A 102 -7.79 -7.71 -4.59
N TRP A 103 -7.37 -8.06 -3.36
CA TRP A 103 -6.87 -9.37 -2.98
C TRP A 103 -7.69 -10.52 -3.61
N PRO A 104 -7.07 -11.59 -4.14
CA PRO A 104 -5.70 -12.07 -3.90
C PRO A 104 -4.55 -11.29 -4.58
N ASN A 105 -3.36 -11.36 -3.97
CA ASN A 105 -2.14 -10.73 -4.49
C ASN A 105 -1.81 -11.29 -5.89
N PRO A 106 -1.80 -10.45 -6.93
CA PRO A 106 -1.52 -10.92 -8.27
C PRO A 106 0.00 -11.19 -8.40
N VAL A 107 0.36 -12.28 -9.07
CA VAL A 107 1.77 -12.67 -9.25
C VAL A 107 2.42 -11.74 -10.28
N LEU A 108 3.31 -10.87 -9.83
CA LEU A 108 4.17 -10.06 -10.72
C LEU A 108 5.34 -10.90 -11.23
N ASN A 109 5.18 -11.48 -12.43
CA ASN A 109 6.24 -12.22 -13.11
C ASN A 109 6.91 -11.43 -14.24
N GLU A 110 6.63 -10.13 -14.34
CA GLU A 110 6.94 -9.39 -15.55
C GLU A 110 8.27 -8.65 -15.50
N THR A 111 8.93 -8.60 -16.64
CA THR A 111 10.22 -7.92 -16.83
C THR A 111 10.08 -6.54 -17.44
N GLU A 112 8.84 -6.13 -17.77
CA GLU A 112 8.53 -4.95 -18.57
C GLU A 112 8.26 -3.72 -17.70
N GLU A 113 8.56 -2.53 -18.22
CA GLU A 113 8.47 -1.27 -17.47
C GLU A 113 7.03 -0.78 -17.37
N ILE A 114 6.54 -0.63 -16.15
CA ILE A 114 5.21 -0.08 -15.85
C ILE A 114 5.38 1.34 -15.31
N ASN A 115 4.70 2.30 -15.93
CA ASN A 115 4.73 3.71 -15.53
C ASN A 115 3.39 4.18 -14.93
N ALA A 116 2.82 3.34 -14.06
CA ALA A 116 1.56 3.60 -13.39
C ALA A 116 1.63 3.14 -11.94
N THR A 117 0.87 3.82 -11.07
CA THR A 117 0.81 3.46 -9.65
C THR A 117 0.09 2.12 -9.51
N ILE A 118 0.76 1.12 -8.95
CA ILE A 118 0.20 -0.19 -8.61
C ILE A 118 0.15 -0.34 -7.10
N GLY A 119 -1.04 -0.69 -6.60
CA GLY A 119 -1.27 -1.08 -5.22
C GLY A 119 -2.17 -2.30 -5.11
N ILE A 120 -2.15 -2.94 -3.95
CA ILE A 120 -3.02 -4.06 -3.57
C ILE A 120 -3.71 -3.71 -2.28
N ILE A 121 -5.03 -3.87 -2.25
CA ILE A 121 -5.87 -3.66 -1.08
C ILE A 121 -6.70 -4.90 -0.78
N HIS A 122 -7.17 -5.01 0.46
CA HIS A 122 -8.10 -6.06 0.85
C HIS A 122 -9.53 -5.74 0.39
N ASN A 123 -10.36 -6.78 0.19
CA ASN A 123 -11.76 -6.58 -0.23
C ASN A 123 -12.57 -5.78 0.81
N SER A 124 -12.27 -5.94 2.10
CA SER A 124 -12.89 -5.11 3.15
C SER A 124 -12.57 -3.62 3.00
N THR A 125 -11.37 -3.27 2.51
CA THR A 125 -10.99 -1.89 2.21
C THR A 125 -11.82 -1.35 1.04
N ARG A 126 -11.96 -2.13 -0.04
CA ARG A 126 -12.81 -1.76 -1.18
C ARG A 126 -14.23 -1.42 -0.74
N ILE A 127 -14.87 -2.30 0.03
CA ILE A 127 -16.26 -2.11 0.47
C ILE A 127 -16.40 -0.78 1.23
N LYS A 128 -15.47 -0.49 2.14
CA LYS A 128 -15.47 0.77 2.91
C LYS A 128 -15.21 2.01 2.06
N LEU A 129 -14.41 1.89 0.99
CA LEU A 129 -14.15 2.99 0.07
C LEU A 129 -15.38 3.31 -0.79
N LEU A 130 -16.17 2.30 -1.15
CA LEU A 130 -17.36 2.44 -2.00
C LEU A 130 -18.64 2.79 -1.24
N GLU A 131 -18.65 2.61 0.08
CA GLU A 131 -19.77 3.04 0.94
C GLU A 131 -19.96 4.57 0.93
N LYS A 132 -18.90 5.31 0.59
CA LYS A 132 -18.91 6.76 0.48
C LYS A 132 -19.09 7.17 -0.99
N ASP A 133 -20.11 7.97 -1.29
CA ASP A 133 -20.49 8.35 -2.67
C ASP A 133 -19.40 9.11 -3.45
N SER A 134 -18.47 9.77 -2.76
CA SER A 134 -17.37 10.49 -3.41
C SER A 134 -16.14 10.46 -2.53
N VAL A 135 -15.21 9.58 -2.89
CA VAL A 135 -13.95 9.37 -2.17
C VAL A 135 -12.78 9.62 -3.10
N GLU A 136 -11.82 10.38 -2.58
CA GLU A 136 -10.49 10.43 -3.14
C GLU A 136 -9.54 9.64 -2.25
N VAL A 137 -8.60 8.95 -2.88
CA VAL A 137 -7.54 8.25 -2.15
C VAL A 137 -6.18 8.73 -2.57
N GLY A 138 -5.29 8.78 -1.59
CA GLY A 138 -3.89 9.12 -1.77
C GLY A 138 -3.00 8.09 -1.12
N LEU A 139 -1.90 7.76 -1.80
CA LEU A 139 -0.92 6.79 -1.33
C LEU A 139 0.14 7.51 -0.49
N TYR A 140 0.25 7.08 0.76
CA TYR A 140 1.18 7.58 1.75
C TYR A 140 2.05 6.43 2.25
N ALA A 141 3.38 6.59 2.20
CA ALA A 141 4.31 5.61 2.72
C ALA A 141 5.47 6.33 3.41
N PRO A 142 5.38 6.57 4.73
CA PRO A 142 6.49 7.15 5.47
C PRO A 142 7.68 6.19 5.44
N GLU A 143 8.88 6.75 5.22
CA GLU A 143 10.13 5.97 5.15
C GLU A 143 10.39 5.16 6.42
N ASP A 144 9.77 5.58 7.53
CA ASP A 144 9.97 5.00 8.85
C ASP A 144 9.27 3.67 9.12
N PHE A 145 8.41 3.16 8.22
CA PHE A 145 7.69 1.91 8.48
C PHE A 145 8.63 0.72 8.77
N ASN A 146 9.77 0.65 8.06
CA ASN A 146 10.79 -0.36 8.33
C ASN A 146 11.67 0.00 9.55
N THR A 147 11.86 1.29 9.81
CA THR A 147 12.63 1.80 10.94
C THR A 147 11.93 1.48 12.27
N ILE A 148 10.59 1.50 12.32
CA ILE A 148 9.80 1.16 13.51
C ILE A 148 10.05 -0.28 13.97
N ALA A 149 10.12 -1.24 13.04
CA ALA A 149 10.48 -2.62 13.37
C ALA A 149 11.90 -2.71 13.95
N SER A 150 12.83 -1.89 13.45
CA SER A 150 14.19 -1.79 14.00
C SER A 150 14.23 -1.13 15.39
N TYR A 151 13.33 -0.19 15.69
CA TYR A 151 13.25 0.40 17.04
C TYR A 151 12.73 -0.62 18.06
N TYR A 152 11.78 -1.48 17.68
CA TYR A 152 11.28 -2.55 18.56
C TYR A 152 12.39 -3.54 18.98
N SER A 153 13.22 -3.98 18.03
CA SER A 153 14.34 -4.88 18.36
C SER A 153 15.37 -4.21 19.26
N LEU A 154 15.62 -2.91 19.07
CA LEU A 154 16.53 -2.11 19.90
C LEU A 154 16.03 -2.00 21.35
N VAL A 155 14.73 -1.81 21.56
CA VAL A 155 14.11 -1.79 22.90
C VAL A 155 14.27 -3.14 23.61
N VAL A 156 14.06 -4.25 22.89
CA VAL A 156 14.21 -5.60 23.47
C VAL A 156 15.67 -5.86 23.88
N ILE A 157 16.63 -5.49 23.02
CA ILE A 157 18.06 -5.62 23.33
C ILE A 157 18.42 -4.77 24.55
N TRP A 158 17.89 -3.54 24.65
CA TRP A 158 18.13 -2.66 25.79
C TRP A 158 17.59 -3.24 27.11
N LEU A 159 16.37 -3.82 27.10
CA LEU A 159 15.81 -4.48 28.28
C LEU A 159 16.65 -5.68 28.74
N LEU A 160 17.11 -6.51 27.79
CA LEU A 160 18.00 -7.63 28.10
C LEU A 160 19.34 -7.15 28.68
N ALA A 161 19.92 -6.08 28.12
CA ALA A 161 21.16 -5.50 28.63
C ALA A 161 21.00 -4.99 30.07
N MET A 162 19.92 -4.27 30.38
CA MET A 162 19.63 -3.79 31.73
C MET A 162 19.43 -4.94 32.73
N PHE A 163 18.80 -6.04 32.31
CA PHE A 163 18.66 -7.23 33.14
C PHE A 163 20.01 -7.90 33.44
N CYS A 164 20.89 -8.01 32.45
CA CYS A 164 22.24 -8.54 32.63
C CYS A 164 23.10 -7.66 33.57
N VAL A 165 23.03 -6.34 33.42
CA VAL A 165 23.79 -5.40 34.27
C VAL A 165 23.30 -5.44 35.72
N THR A 166 21.98 -5.46 35.92
CA THR A 166 21.39 -5.50 37.28
C THR A 166 21.68 -6.83 37.97
N SER A 167 21.52 -7.97 37.28
CA SER A 167 21.87 -9.28 37.83
C SER A 167 23.36 -9.41 38.12
N GLY A 168 24.24 -9.00 37.20
CA GLY A 168 25.69 -8.98 37.42
C GLY A 168 26.08 -8.12 38.64
N SER A 169 25.53 -6.91 38.73
CA SER A 169 25.79 -5.99 39.86
C SER A 169 25.30 -6.57 41.19
N PHE A 170 24.15 -7.25 41.20
CA PHE A 170 23.61 -7.91 42.39
C PHE A 170 24.54 -9.02 42.90
N TRP A 171 25.02 -9.89 42.01
CA TRP A 171 25.95 -10.97 42.39
C TRP A 171 27.29 -10.41 42.86
N SER A 172 27.87 -9.44 42.15
CA SER A 172 29.13 -8.80 42.55
C SER A 172 29.04 -8.09 43.90
N GLY A 173 27.94 -7.40 44.20
CA GLY A 173 27.71 -6.76 45.49
C GLY A 173 27.57 -7.77 46.63
N ARG A 174 26.93 -8.92 46.38
CA ARG A 174 26.74 -9.97 47.40
C ARG A 174 28.03 -10.67 47.80
N VAL A 175 28.98 -10.84 46.87
CA VAL A 175 30.30 -11.44 47.15
C VAL A 175 31.12 -10.53 48.07
N ARG A 176 31.03 -9.21 47.88
CA ARG A 176 31.80 -8.23 48.65
C ARG A 176 31.32 -8.03 50.09
N ASN A 177 30.05 -8.29 50.37
CA ASN A 177 29.48 -8.22 51.73
C ASN A 177 29.49 -9.57 52.48
N LYS A 178 30.16 -10.60 51.94
CA LYS A 178 30.32 -11.93 52.55
C LYS A 178 31.76 -12.24 53.01
N LEU A 179 32.67 -11.29 52.87
CA LEU A 179 34.03 -11.28 53.45
C LEU A 179 34.06 -10.31 54.63
#